data_AF-A0A484NNS8-F1
#
_entry.id   AF-A0A484NNS8-F1
#
_cell.length_a   1.000
_cell.length_b   1.000
_cell.length_c   1.000
_cell.angle_alpha   90.00
_cell.angle_beta   90.00
_cell.angle_gamma   90.00
#
_symmetry.space_group_name_H-M   'P 1'
#
loop_
_entity.id
_entity.type
_entity.pdbx_description
1 polymer ?
#
loop_
_entity_poly.entity_id
_entity_poly.type
_entity_poly.pdbx_seq_one_letter_code
_entity_poly.pdbx_strand_id
1 'polypeptide(L)'
;MSLYYLLLLWGCATPRECWGWSSPPKARGGGGGEPQVPCFFIFGDSLVDNGNNNGILTLARANYLPYGIDFPSGSTGRFTNGRTFVDILAQLLGFESYIPPLARVRGWDLVRGVNYASGAAGIRDETGNNLELNT
;
A
#
# COMPACT_ATOMS: atom_id res chain seq x y z
N MET A 1 0.57 10.30 17.25
CA MET A 1 0.48 9.11 18.13
C MET A 1 0.27 7.92 17.22
N SER A 2 1.34 7.14 17.01
CA SER A 2 1.32 5.92 16.20
C SER A 2 0.54 4.87 16.99
N LEU A 3 -0.74 4.69 16.66
CA LEU A 3 -1.57 3.67 17.28
C LEU A 3 -1.81 2.58 16.24
N TYR A 4 -1.14 1.45 16.48
CA TYR A 4 -1.43 0.12 15.98
C TYR A 4 -1.44 -0.05 14.46
N TYR A 5 -0.34 -0.63 13.95
CA TYR A 5 -0.34 -1.35 12.68
C TYR A 5 -1.40 -2.44 12.74
N LEU A 6 -2.62 -2.16 12.29
CA LEU A 6 -3.63 -3.18 12.07
C LEU A 6 -3.25 -3.90 10.78
N LEU A 7 -2.28 -4.81 10.90
CA LEU A 7 -2.02 -5.81 9.90
C LEU A 7 -3.18 -6.80 9.94
N LEU A 8 -4.24 -6.54 9.19
CA LEU A 8 -5.26 -7.55 8.90
C LEU A 8 -4.64 -8.58 7.96
N LEU A 9 -3.88 -9.51 8.52
CA LEU A 9 -3.66 -10.80 7.88
C LEU A 9 -4.98 -11.54 7.94
N TRP A 10 -5.81 -11.39 6.91
CA TRP A 10 -6.91 -12.34 6.73
C TRP A 10 -6.28 -13.67 6.32
N GLY A 11 -5.99 -14.48 7.32
CA GLY A 11 -5.53 -15.85 7.14
C GLY A 11 -6.64 -16.66 6.49
N CYS A 12 -6.55 -16.82 5.17
CA CYS A 12 -7.14 -17.98 4.55
C CYS A 12 -6.07 -19.07 4.51
N ALA A 13 -6.37 -20.17 5.18
CA ALA A 13 -5.44 -21.28 5.43
C ALA A 13 -4.93 -21.96 4.14
N THR A 14 -5.48 -21.67 2.97
CA THR A 14 -4.92 -22.06 1.67
C THR A 14 -5.44 -21.12 0.56
N PRO A 15 -4.74 -21.00 -0.59
CA PRO A 15 -5.27 -20.30 -1.77
C PRO A 15 -6.59 -20.87 -2.32
N ARG A 16 -7.04 -22.04 -1.84
CA ARG A 16 -8.20 -22.76 -2.40
C ARG A 16 -9.51 -22.48 -1.68
N GLU A 17 -9.49 -22.00 -0.44
CA GLU A 17 -10.67 -22.11 0.43
C GLU A 17 -11.42 -20.79 0.70
N CYS A 18 -10.92 -19.63 0.25
CA CYS A 18 -11.60 -18.37 0.57
C CYS A 18 -12.85 -18.08 -0.24
N TRP A 19 -12.95 -18.59 -1.48
CA TRP A 19 -13.94 -18.05 -2.42
C TRP A 19 -14.59 -19.05 -3.38
N GLY A 20 -14.35 -20.37 -3.26
CA GLY A 20 -14.98 -21.36 -4.14
C GLY A 20 -14.78 -21.09 -5.65
N TRP A 21 -13.81 -20.26 -6.01
CA TRP A 21 -13.56 -19.83 -7.38
C TRP A 21 -12.19 -20.32 -7.84
N SER A 22 -12.19 -20.88 -9.06
CA SER A 22 -10.99 -21.25 -9.79
C SER A 22 -10.01 -20.07 -9.84
N SER A 23 -8.76 -20.35 -9.48
CA SER A 23 -7.69 -19.35 -9.44
C SER A 23 -7.61 -18.58 -10.77
N PRO A 24 -7.38 -17.24 -10.74
CA PRO A 24 -7.04 -16.50 -11.95
C PRO A 24 -5.75 -17.07 -12.56
N PRO A 25 -5.60 -17.03 -13.90
CA PRO A 25 -4.43 -17.60 -14.57
C PRO A 25 -3.14 -16.95 -14.07
N LYS A 26 -2.16 -17.80 -13.75
CA LYS A 26 -0.82 -17.44 -13.29
C LYS A 26 -0.17 -16.49 -14.31
N ALA A 27 0.00 -15.22 -13.95
CA ALA A 27 0.85 -14.32 -14.72
C ALA A 27 2.27 -14.89 -14.69
N ARG A 28 2.85 -15.14 -15.87
CA ARG A 28 4.21 -15.69 -16.00
C ARG A 28 5.21 -14.55 -15.84
N GLY A 29 5.94 -14.53 -14.73
CA GLY A 29 7.06 -13.63 -14.43
C GLY A 29 8.05 -14.32 -13.49
N GLY A 30 9.36 -14.09 -13.66
CA GLY A 30 10.42 -14.98 -13.18
C GLY A 30 10.78 -14.90 -11.69
N GLY A 31 11.12 -16.06 -11.11
CA GLY A 31 12.14 -16.18 -10.06
C GLY A 31 11.78 -15.85 -8.61
N GLY A 32 10.51 -15.57 -8.27
CA GLY A 32 10.04 -15.42 -6.89
C GLY A 32 9.25 -16.63 -6.42
N GLY A 33 9.49 -17.10 -5.18
CA GLY A 33 8.61 -18.09 -4.54
C GLY A 33 7.18 -17.55 -4.42
N GLU A 34 6.19 -18.44 -4.36
CA GLU A 34 4.78 -18.04 -4.19
C GLU A 34 4.60 -17.21 -2.90
N PRO A 35 3.79 -16.13 -2.93
CA PRO A 35 3.55 -15.33 -1.72
C PRO A 35 3.07 -16.20 -0.55
N GLN A 36 3.59 -15.94 0.65
CA GLN A 36 3.22 -16.66 1.87
C GLN A 36 1.75 -16.46 2.26
N VAL A 37 1.12 -15.39 1.77
CA VAL A 37 -0.30 -15.07 1.95
C VAL A 37 -0.92 -14.71 0.60
N PRO A 38 -2.21 -15.02 0.37
CA PRO A 38 -2.84 -14.81 -0.94
C PRO A 38 -3.05 -13.31 -1.28
N CYS A 39 -3.09 -12.45 -0.26
CA CYS A 39 -3.31 -11.02 -0.40
C CYS A 39 -2.68 -10.24 0.76
N PHE A 40 -2.37 -8.96 0.54
CA PHE A 40 -1.84 -8.08 1.56
C PHE A 40 -2.48 -6.69 1.48
N PHE A 41 -3.30 -6.36 2.47
CA PHE A 41 -3.98 -5.07 2.59
C PHE A 41 -3.32 -4.20 3.64
N ILE A 42 -3.09 -2.92 3.30
CA ILE A 42 -2.36 -1.99 4.14
C ILE A 42 -3.27 -0.81 4.45
N PHE A 43 -3.41 -0.48 5.74
CA PHE A 43 -4.13 0.69 6.23
C PHE A 43 -3.21 1.49 7.14
N GLY A 44 -3.35 2.82 7.12
CA GLY A 44 -2.54 3.68 7.97
C GLY A 44 -2.46 5.11 7.45
N ASP A 45 -1.39 5.77 7.85
CA ASP A 45 -1.12 7.17 7.56
C ASP A 45 0.10 7.34 6.63
N SER A 46 0.80 8.46 6.74
CA SER A 46 2.02 8.76 5.99
C SER A 46 3.14 7.72 6.16
N LEU A 47 3.18 6.97 7.26
CA LEU A 47 4.22 5.96 7.50
C LEU A 47 4.16 4.80 6.52
N VAL A 48 2.99 4.55 5.94
CA VAL A 48 2.75 3.43 5.02
C VAL A 48 2.05 3.86 3.74
N ASP A 49 1.69 5.14 3.56
CA ASP A 49 1.22 5.67 2.28
C ASP A 49 2.32 5.54 1.21
N ASN A 50 1.93 5.05 0.03
CA ASN A 50 2.80 4.89 -1.11
C ASN A 50 2.32 5.65 -2.36
N GLY A 51 1.54 6.71 -2.14
CA GLY A 51 1.16 7.69 -3.15
C GLY A 51 -0.34 7.83 -3.37
N ASN A 52 -1.18 7.43 -2.43
CA ASN A 52 -2.61 7.73 -2.48
C ASN A 52 -2.87 9.23 -2.44
N ASN A 53 -2.09 9.98 -1.65
CA ASN A 53 -2.28 11.41 -1.50
C ASN A 53 -1.91 12.24 -2.74
N ASN A 54 -1.20 11.65 -3.70
CA ASN A 54 -0.80 12.34 -4.93
C ASN A 54 -2.00 12.71 -5.82
N GLY A 55 -3.14 12.01 -5.66
CA GLY A 55 -4.34 12.20 -6.46
C GLY A 55 -5.45 13.00 -5.78
N ILE A 56 -5.28 13.43 -4.53
CA ILE A 56 -6.29 14.16 -3.75
C ILE A 56 -5.77 15.53 -3.34
N LEU A 57 -6.67 16.50 -3.15
CA LEU A 57 -6.31 17.87 -2.80
C LEU A 57 -5.92 17.99 -1.31
N THR A 58 -4.62 17.96 -1.03
CA THR A 58 -4.06 18.04 0.33
C THR A 58 -2.63 18.56 0.30
N LEU A 59 -2.19 19.16 1.41
CA LEU A 59 -0.79 19.47 1.71
C LEU A 59 0.02 18.22 2.09
N ALA A 60 -0.64 17.15 2.53
CA ALA A 60 0.00 15.90 2.94
C ALA A 60 0.42 15.07 1.73
N ARG A 61 1.38 15.52 0.93
CA ARG A 61 1.91 14.81 -0.24
C ARG A 61 3.41 14.56 -0.10
N ALA A 62 3.90 13.50 -0.73
CA ALA A 62 5.33 13.16 -0.79
C ALA A 62 5.78 12.87 -2.23
N ASN A 63 5.25 13.64 -3.19
CA ASN A 63 5.60 13.57 -4.61
C ASN A 63 6.71 14.57 -5.02
N TYR A 64 7.55 15.01 -4.08
CA TYR A 64 8.64 15.96 -4.31
C TYR A 64 9.92 15.53 -3.57
N LEU A 65 11.08 16.02 -3.99
CA LEU A 65 12.36 15.74 -3.34
C LEU A 65 12.40 16.31 -1.90
N PRO A 66 13.03 15.62 -0.93
CA PRO A 66 13.91 14.46 -1.08
C PRO A 66 13.19 13.09 -1.11
N TYR A 67 11.86 13.06 -1.04
CA TYR A 67 11.13 11.79 -1.02
C TYR A 67 11.33 10.99 -2.30
N GLY A 68 11.62 9.70 -2.14
CA GLY A 68 11.92 8.78 -3.24
C GLY A 68 13.30 8.96 -3.90
N ILE A 69 14.24 9.68 -3.30
CA ILE A 69 15.61 9.84 -3.84
C ILE A 69 16.35 8.50 -4.03
N ASP A 70 16.01 7.46 -3.27
CA ASP A 70 16.60 6.12 -3.39
C ASP A 70 15.89 5.26 -4.47
N PHE A 71 14.78 5.74 -5.05
CA PHE A 71 14.13 5.08 -6.17
C PHE A 71 14.63 5.62 -7.52
N PRO A 72 14.92 4.75 -8.50
CA PRO A 72 15.34 5.18 -9.83
C PRO A 72 14.33 6.10 -10.55
N SER A 73 13.04 5.95 -10.25
CA SER A 73 11.95 6.75 -10.82
C SER A 73 11.63 8.03 -10.03
N GLY A 74 12.40 8.34 -8.98
CA GLY A 74 12.18 9.50 -8.11
C GLY A 74 11.01 9.35 -7.16
N SER A 75 10.35 10.47 -6.84
CA SER A 75 9.29 10.54 -5.83
C SER A 75 8.10 9.64 -6.16
N THR A 76 7.82 8.67 -5.28
CA THR A 76 6.71 7.72 -5.48
C THR A 76 5.44 8.11 -4.73
N GLY A 77 5.52 9.06 -3.79
CA GLY A 77 4.45 9.37 -2.83
C GLY A 77 4.63 8.71 -1.46
N ARG A 78 5.74 7.98 -1.24
CA ARG A 78 6.15 7.50 0.09
C ARG A 78 6.82 8.64 0.87
N PHE A 79 6.48 8.80 2.15
CA PHE A 79 7.07 9.81 3.05
C PHE A 79 8.45 9.38 3.57
N THR A 80 9.30 8.86 2.68
CA THR A 80 10.68 8.43 2.94
C THR A 80 11.53 8.57 1.67
N ASN A 81 12.84 8.48 1.81
CA ASN A 81 13.78 8.46 0.67
C ASN A 81 13.57 7.24 -0.23
N GLY A 82 13.08 6.12 0.32
CA GLY A 82 12.97 4.86 -0.40
C GLY A 82 11.80 4.00 0.06
N ARG A 83 12.07 2.74 0.42
CA ARG A 83 11.05 1.77 0.85
C ARG A 83 10.51 2.12 2.24
N THR A 84 9.22 1.90 2.44
CA THR A 84 8.58 1.85 3.77
C THR A 84 8.73 0.46 4.38
N PHE A 85 8.38 0.32 5.65
CA PHE A 85 8.34 -0.99 6.32
C PHE A 85 7.41 -1.99 5.61
N VAL A 86 6.24 -1.56 5.13
CA VAL A 86 5.29 -2.45 4.44
C VAL A 86 5.79 -2.90 3.07
N ASP A 87 6.65 -2.12 2.41
CA ASP A 87 7.32 -2.57 1.18
C ASP A 87 8.31 -3.70 1.46
N ILE A 88 9.06 -3.59 2.56
CA ILE A 88 10.00 -4.62 3.01
C ILE A 88 9.22 -5.88 3.43
N LEU A 89 8.12 -5.72 4.17
CA LEU A 89 7.23 -6.83 4.51
C LEU A 89 6.68 -7.54 3.27
N ALA A 90 6.21 -6.81 2.26
CA ALA A 90 5.70 -7.41 1.03
C ALA A 90 6.76 -8.27 0.34
N GLN A 91 8.02 -7.81 0.33
CA GLN A 91 9.14 -8.60 -0.20
C GLN A 91 9.42 -9.85 0.63
N LEU A 92 9.43 -9.73 1.97
CA LEU A 92 9.60 -10.88 2.87
C LEU A 92 8.46 -11.90 2.73
N LEU A 93 7.24 -11.43 2.44
CA LEU A 93 6.07 -12.26 2.17
C LEU A 93 6.07 -12.87 0.76
N GLY A 94 7.04 -12.58 -0.10
CA GLY A 94 7.18 -13.19 -1.43
C GLY A 94 6.36 -12.51 -2.55
N PHE A 95 5.89 -11.29 -2.35
CA PHE A 95 5.25 -10.54 -3.44
C PHE A 95 6.30 -10.05 -4.46
N GLU A 96 6.05 -10.27 -5.75
CA GLU A 96 6.96 -9.86 -6.84
C GLU A 96 7.07 -8.34 -7.02
N SER A 97 6.07 -7.59 -6.54
CA SER A 97 5.99 -6.13 -6.65
C SER A 97 5.47 -5.51 -5.35
N TYR A 98 5.72 -4.22 -5.17
CA TYR A 98 5.12 -3.48 -4.05
C TYR A 98 3.60 -3.48 -4.16
N ILE A 99 2.91 -3.57 -3.03
CA ILE A 99 1.45 -3.47 -2.98
C ILE A 99 1.02 -2.10 -3.50
N PRO A 100 0.16 -2.01 -4.52
CA PRO A 100 -0.14 -0.74 -5.18
C PRO A 100 -1.05 0.19 -4.33
N PRO A 101 -0.95 1.52 -4.50
CA PRO A 101 -1.88 2.48 -3.87
C PRO A 101 -3.28 2.32 -4.47
N LEU A 102 -4.33 2.43 -3.64
CA LEU A 102 -5.73 2.49 -4.08
C LEU A 102 -5.96 3.48 -5.23
N ALA A 103 -5.27 4.61 -5.24
CA ALA A 103 -5.37 5.61 -6.29
C ALA A 103 -5.07 5.07 -7.71
N ARG A 104 -4.30 3.97 -7.82
CA ARG A 104 -3.85 3.39 -9.10
C ARG A 104 -4.42 2.00 -9.42
N VAL A 105 -5.26 1.42 -8.57
CA VAL A 105 -5.79 0.06 -8.73
C VAL A 105 -7.27 0.09 -9.08
N ARG A 106 -7.72 -0.81 -9.97
CA ARG A 106 -9.12 -0.98 -10.34
C ARG A 106 -9.43 -2.47 -10.54
N GLY A 107 -10.71 -2.84 -10.50
CA GLY A 107 -11.16 -4.19 -10.84
C GLY A 107 -10.61 -5.29 -9.93
N TRP A 108 -10.32 -6.46 -10.50
CA TRP A 108 -9.88 -7.65 -9.77
C TRP A 108 -8.51 -7.52 -9.11
N ASP A 109 -7.68 -6.55 -9.51
CA ASP A 109 -6.41 -6.33 -8.83
C ASP A 109 -6.59 -5.90 -7.36
N LEU A 110 -7.77 -5.34 -7.02
CA LEU A 110 -8.12 -5.02 -5.64
C LEU A 110 -8.11 -6.26 -4.73
N VAL A 111 -8.46 -7.46 -5.23
CA VAL A 111 -8.55 -8.66 -4.39
C VAL A 111 -7.19 -9.25 -4.03
N ARG A 112 -6.11 -8.82 -4.70
CA ARG A 112 -4.75 -9.31 -4.48
C ARG A 112 -4.00 -8.53 -3.39
N GLY A 113 -4.60 -7.48 -2.86
CA GLY A 113 -3.99 -6.59 -1.87
C GLY A 113 -3.83 -5.17 -2.39
N VAL A 114 -4.16 -4.20 -1.55
CA VAL A 114 -4.16 -2.77 -1.87
C VAL A 114 -3.70 -1.99 -0.65
N ASN A 115 -2.97 -0.91 -0.91
CA ASN A 115 -2.63 0.07 0.10
C ASN A 115 -3.68 1.19 0.16
N TYR A 116 -4.40 1.26 1.27
CA TYR A 116 -5.42 2.25 1.62
C TYR A 116 -4.89 3.39 2.48
N ALA A 117 -3.61 3.36 2.85
CA ALA A 117 -3.04 4.39 3.71
C ALA A 117 -3.07 5.76 3.03
N SER A 118 -3.30 6.80 3.81
CA SER A 118 -3.37 8.18 3.33
C SER A 118 -2.57 9.07 4.27
N GLY A 119 -1.64 9.85 3.73
CA GLY A 119 -0.99 10.91 4.51
C GLY A 119 -2.00 11.76 5.27
N ALA A 120 -1.68 12.09 6.53
CA ALA A 120 -2.55 12.80 7.48
C ALA A 120 -3.82 12.07 7.96
N ALA A 121 -4.03 10.80 7.59
CA ALA A 121 -5.12 10.01 8.17
C ALA A 121 -4.94 9.81 9.69
N GLY A 122 -6.05 9.72 10.40
CA GLY A 122 -6.07 9.40 11.83
C GLY A 122 -7.42 8.90 12.29
N ILE A 123 -7.49 8.53 13.57
CA ILE A 123 -8.70 7.95 14.17
C ILE A 123 -9.76 9.01 14.47
N ARG A 124 -9.35 10.24 14.76
CA ARG A 124 -10.26 11.33 15.10
C ARG A 124 -10.63 12.13 13.85
N ASP A 125 -11.87 12.61 13.80
CA ASP A 125 -12.40 13.43 12.71
C ASP A 125 -11.61 14.72 12.48
N GLU A 126 -10.92 15.25 13.49
CA GLU A 126 -10.13 16.48 13.35
C GLU A 126 -8.70 16.24 12.83
N THR A 127 -8.31 14.97 12.62
CA THR A 127 -6.95 14.64 12.19
C THR A 127 -6.74 15.03 10.74
N GLY A 128 -5.71 15.83 10.48
CA GLY A 128 -5.34 16.20 9.11
C GLY A 128 -6.09 17.42 8.57
N ASN A 129 -7.05 17.98 9.31
CA ASN A 129 -7.81 19.18 8.90
C ASN A 129 -6.89 20.37 8.57
N ASN A 130 -5.76 20.49 9.25
CA ASN A 130 -4.77 21.55 8.99
C ASN A 130 -3.95 21.32 7.71
N LEU A 131 -4.13 20.19 7.03
CA LEU A 131 -3.46 19.79 5.79
C LEU A 131 -4.46 19.70 4.61
N GLU A 132 -5.72 20.03 4.85
CA GLU A 132 -6.70 20.25 3.79
C GLU A 132 -6.42 21.59 3.11
N LEU A 133 -6.54 21.62 1.79
CA LEU A 133 -6.50 22.86 1.03
C LEU A 133 -7.95 23.28 0.79
N ASN A 134 -8.34 24.41 1.38
CA ASN A 134 -9.66 25.01 1.12
C ASN A 134 -9.73 25.43 -0.35
N THR A 135 -10.75 24.94 -1.06
CA THR A 135 -11.14 25.42 -2.40
C THR A 135 -12.24 26.45 -2.30
#